data_AF-A0A7X9HJ07-F1
#
_entry.id   AF-A0A7X9HJ07-F1
#
_cell.length_a   1.000
_cell.length_b   1.000
_cell.length_c   1.000
_cell.angle_alpha   90.00
_cell.angle_beta   90.00
_cell.angle_gamma   90.00
#
_symmetry.space_group_name_H-M   'P 1'
#
loop_
_entity.id
_entity.type
_entity.pdbx_description
1 polymer ?
#
loop_
_entity_poly.entity_id
_entity_poly.type
_entity_poly.pdbx_seq_one_letter_code
_entity_poly.pdbx_strand_id
1 'polypeptide(L)'
;MGLIKWDDQLSVKNMKIDSQHQTLINMINDLHDSMMAGKSKDTLQKTIQGLVRYAVEHFSTEEQIFLQYGYPDAARHQQEHKKFIEKIEEFSKDFSTGKIGLSIQVM
;
A
#
# COMPACT_ATOMS: atom_id res chain seq x y z
N MET A 1 -7.22 1.93 17.19
CA MET A 1 -8.24 1.00 16.62
C MET A 1 -7.93 1.00 15.13
N GLY A 2 -7.52 -0.13 14.55
CA GLY A 2 -7.03 -0.13 13.17
C GLY A 2 -8.11 0.35 12.18
N LEU A 3 -7.72 1.23 11.25
CA LEU A 3 -8.56 1.74 10.18
C LEU A 3 -9.15 0.60 9.33
N ILE A 4 -8.33 -0.42 9.05
CA ILE A 4 -8.67 -1.61 8.28
C ILE A 4 -8.42 -2.84 9.15
N LYS A 5 -9.42 -3.71 9.27
CA LYS A 5 -9.30 -4.99 9.95
C LYS A 5 -9.21 -6.10 8.89
N TRP A 6 -8.23 -6.98 9.02
CA TRP A 6 -8.18 -8.19 8.20
C TRP A 6 -9.40 -9.09 8.46
N ASP A 7 -9.99 -9.61 7.40
CA ASP A 7 -10.98 -10.67 7.45
C ASP A 7 -10.80 -11.64 6.27
N ASP A 8 -11.48 -12.78 6.34
CA ASP A 8 -11.35 -13.86 5.34
C ASP A 8 -11.90 -13.49 3.95
N GLN A 9 -12.63 -12.38 3.81
CA GLN A 9 -13.08 -11.87 2.50
C GLN A 9 -11.95 -11.20 1.73
N LEU A 10 -10.89 -10.77 2.41
CA LEU A 10 -9.67 -10.21 1.79
C LEU A 10 -8.66 -11.29 1.36
N SER A 11 -8.89 -12.55 1.73
CA SER A 11 -8.02 -13.67 1.37
C SER A 11 -8.19 -14.07 -0.09
N VAL A 12 -7.07 -14.19 -0.81
CA VAL A 12 -7.03 -14.71 -2.18
C VAL A 12 -6.67 -16.20 -2.23
N LYS A 13 -6.73 -16.87 -1.08
CA LYS A 13 -6.39 -18.31 -0.90
C LYS A 13 -4.95 -18.65 -1.32
N ASN A 14 -4.06 -17.67 -1.30
CA ASN A 14 -2.63 -17.84 -1.44
C ASN A 14 -1.96 -17.32 -0.17
N MET A 15 -1.44 -18.23 0.65
CA MET A 15 -0.88 -17.90 1.96
C MET A 15 0.24 -16.85 1.90
N LYS A 16 1.06 -16.86 0.85
CA LYS A 16 2.13 -15.87 0.66
C LYS A 16 1.55 -14.48 0.42
N ILE A 17 0.55 -14.39 -0.47
CA ILE A 17 -0.10 -13.12 -0.81
C ILE A 17 -0.93 -12.60 0.35
N ASP A 18 -1.69 -13.46 1.02
CA ASP A 18 -2.48 -13.10 2.20
C ASP A 18 -1.59 -12.54 3.32
N SER A 19 -0.40 -13.12 3.53
CA SER A 19 0.58 -12.58 4.49
C SER A 19 1.08 -11.19 4.07
N GLN A 20 1.32 -10.96 2.78
CA GLN A 20 1.74 -9.64 2.29
C GLN A 20 0.62 -8.60 2.44
N HIS A 21 -0.63 -8.96 2.14
CA HIS A 21 -1.77 -8.08 2.36
C HIS A 21 -1.96 -7.71 3.83
N GLN A 22 -1.82 -8.68 4.75
CA GLN A 22 -1.87 -8.39 6.19
C GLN A 22 -0.78 -7.41 6.62
N THR A 23 0.44 -7.55 6.10
CA THR A 23 1.51 -6.58 6.35
C THR A 23 1.17 -5.19 5.80
N LEU A 24 0.67 -5.09 4.56
CA LEU A 24 0.21 -3.81 3.99
C LEU A 24 -0.86 -3.15 4.88
N ILE A 25 -1.85 -3.92 5.33
CA ILE A 25 -2.93 -3.44 6.20
C ILE A 25 -2.38 -2.93 7.54
N ASN A 26 -1.43 -3.64 8.14
CA ASN A 26 -0.79 -3.19 9.38
C ASN A 26 -0.04 -1.87 9.16
N MET A 27 0.68 -1.72 8.06
CA MET A 27 1.39 -0.47 7.73
C MET A 27 0.43 0.70 7.49
N ILE A 28 -0.73 0.44 6.86
CA ILE A 28 -1.79 1.46 6.68
C ILE A 28 -2.38 1.88 8.03
N ASN A 29 -2.64 0.91 8.91
CA ASN A 29 -3.14 1.19 10.25
C ASN A 29 -2.13 2.01 11.07
N ASP A 30 -0.84 1.67 10.99
CA ASP A 30 0.23 2.41 11.69
C ASP A 30 0.37 3.85 11.16
N LEU A 31 0.21 4.05 9.85
CA LEU A 31 0.19 5.38 9.25
C LEU A 31 -1.01 6.19 9.77
N HIS A 32 -2.21 5.62 9.75
CA HIS A 32 -3.42 6.25 10.26
C HIS A 32 -3.28 6.63 11.74
N ASP A 33 -2.83 5.70 12.58
CA ASP A 33 -2.69 5.95 14.02
C ASP A 33 -1.60 7.00 14.30
N SER A 34 -0.52 7.03 13.50
CA SER A 34 0.50 8.07 13.58
C SER A 34 -0.04 9.45 13.19
N MET A 35 -0.93 9.53 12.19
CA MET A 35 -1.60 10.77 11.79
C MET A 35 -2.53 11.26 12.91
N MET A 36 -3.36 10.36 13.47
CA MET A 36 -4.29 10.68 14.55
C MET A 36 -3.56 11.10 15.84
N ALA A 37 -2.39 10.52 16.11
CA ALA A 37 -1.55 10.89 17.24
C ALA A 37 -0.74 12.18 17.01
N GLY A 38 -0.89 12.86 15.88
CA GLY A 38 -0.17 14.09 15.56
C GLY A 38 1.34 13.92 15.51
N LYS A 39 1.83 12.76 15.04
CA LYS A 39 3.27 12.50 14.92
C LYS A 39 3.92 13.47 13.94
N SER A 40 5.24 13.66 14.10
CA SER A 40 6.00 14.57 13.25
C SER A 40 5.92 14.18 11.77
N LYS A 41 6.02 15.19 10.90
CA LYS A 41 6.06 15.01 9.45
C LYS A 41 7.12 14.00 9.02
N ASP A 42 8.31 14.02 9.64
CA ASP A 42 9.39 13.08 9.33
C ASP A 42 9.02 11.63 9.66
N THR A 43 8.29 11.41 10.75
CA THR A 43 7.80 10.08 11.13
C THR A 43 6.80 9.57 10.10
N LEU A 44 5.83 10.40 9.75
CA LEU A 44 4.82 10.08 8.75
C LEU A 44 5.44 9.82 7.38
N GLN A 45 6.40 10.64 6.96
CA GLN A 45 7.10 10.48 5.69
C GLN A 45 7.87 9.15 5.63
N LYS A 46 8.54 8.74 6.72
CA LYS A 46 9.21 7.43 6.78
C LYS A 46 8.20 6.28 6.63
N THR A 47 7.06 6.35 7.29
CA THR A 47 6.01 5.34 7.16
C THR A 47 5.46 5.26 5.74
N ILE A 48 5.19 6.41 5.10
CA ILE A 48 4.73 6.47 3.70
C ILE A 48 5.78 5.86 2.76
N GLN A 49 7.06 6.20 2.90
CA GLN A 49 8.13 5.63 2.08
C GLN A 49 8.27 4.11 2.27
N GLY A 50 8.08 3.62 3.50
CA GLY A 50 8.03 2.20 3.79
C GLY A 50 6.87 1.52 3.06
N LEU A 51 5.69 2.12 3.10
CA LEU A 51 4.49 1.60 2.43
C LEU A 51 4.65 1.54 0.92
N VAL A 52 5.22 2.57 0.29
CA VAL A 52 5.54 2.57 -1.15
C VAL A 52 6.46 1.41 -1.50
N ARG A 53 7.56 1.23 -0.76
CA ARG A 53 8.52 0.15 -1.00
C ARG A 53 7.88 -1.23 -0.89
N TYR A 54 7.07 -1.43 0.15
CA TYR A 54 6.44 -2.72 0.40
C TYR A 54 5.34 -3.03 -0.62
N ALA A 55 4.60 -2.03 -1.09
CA ALA A 55 3.63 -2.19 -2.18
C ALA A 55 4.32 -2.65 -3.48
N VAL A 56 5.47 -2.06 -3.85
CA VAL A 56 6.25 -2.48 -5.02
C VAL A 56 6.73 -3.93 -4.90
N GLU A 57 7.21 -4.34 -3.72
CA GLU A 57 7.65 -5.72 -3.47
C GLU A 57 6.48 -6.72 -3.57
N HIS A 58 5.33 -6.38 -3.00
CA HIS A 58 4.12 -7.17 -3.07
C HIS A 58 3.64 -7.34 -4.52
N PHE A 59 3.50 -6.24 -5.27
CA PHE A 59 3.10 -6.32 -6.68
C PHE A 59 4.09 -7.11 -7.53
N SER A 60 5.40 -6.94 -7.30
CA SER A 60 6.42 -7.75 -7.98
C SER A 60 6.25 -9.25 -7.70
N THR A 61 5.85 -9.60 -6.47
CA THR A 61 5.57 -10.99 -6.09
C THR A 61 4.37 -11.55 -6.85
N GLU A 62 3.27 -10.80 -6.91
CA GLU A 62 2.09 -11.21 -7.67
C GLU A 62 2.37 -11.35 -9.16
N GLU A 63 3.11 -10.39 -9.74
CA GLU A 63 3.45 -10.39 -11.16
C GLU A 63 4.35 -11.57 -11.54
N GLN A 64 5.26 -11.97 -10.65
CA GLN A 64 6.02 -13.21 -10.82
C GLN A 64 5.12 -14.45 -10.81
N ILE A 65 4.11 -14.50 -9.94
CA ILE A 65 3.12 -15.57 -9.91
C ILE A 65 2.27 -15.56 -11.20
N PHE A 66 1.86 -14.38 -11.68
CA PHE A 66 1.11 -14.24 -12.92
C PHE A 66 1.90 -14.81 -14.11
N LEU A 67 3.19 -14.48 -14.20
CA LEU A 67 4.08 -14.98 -15.24
C LEU A 67 4.30 -16.50 -15.13
N GLN A 68 4.53 -16.99 -13.91
CA GLN A 68 4.81 -18.41 -13.66
C GLN A 68 3.62 -19.31 -14.06
N TYR A 69 2.39 -18.87 -13.82
CA TYR A 69 1.19 -19.67 -14.05
C TYR A 69 0.36 -19.25 -15.26
N GLY A 70 0.82 -18.24 -16.02
CA GLY A 70 0.12 -17.76 -17.22
C GLY A 70 -1.26 -17.15 -16.91
N TYR A 71 -1.34 -16.30 -15.88
CA TYR A 71 -2.58 -15.63 -15.50
C TYR A 71 -3.13 -14.78 -16.67
N PRO A 72 -4.34 -15.05 -17.18
CA PRO A 72 -4.84 -14.42 -18.41
C PRO A 72 -4.93 -12.88 -18.36
N ASP A 73 -5.17 -12.33 -17.18
CA ASP A 73 -5.36 -10.90 -16.96
C ASP A 73 -4.09 -10.18 -16.48
N ALA A 74 -2.92 -10.82 -16.54
CA ALA A 74 -1.65 -10.30 -16.01
C ALA A 74 -1.36 -8.86 -16.46
N ALA A 75 -1.48 -8.57 -17.76
CA ALA A 75 -1.21 -7.24 -18.32
C ALA A 75 -2.15 -6.16 -17.77
N ARG A 76 -3.45 -6.48 -17.64
CA ARG A 76 -4.44 -5.57 -17.06
C ARG A 76 -4.13 -5.31 -15.58
N HIS A 77 -3.78 -6.36 -14.84
CA HIS A 77 -3.49 -6.24 -13.41
C HIS A 77 -2.20 -5.43 -13.14
N GLN A 78 -1.14 -5.68 -13.91
CA GLN A 78 0.10 -4.90 -13.89
C GLN A 78 -0.13 -3.40 -14.16
N GLN A 79 -1.06 -3.08 -15.06
CA GLN A 79 -1.42 -1.69 -15.33
C GLN A 79 -2.07 -1.02 -14.10
N GLU A 80 -2.90 -1.74 -13.35
CA GLU A 80 -3.50 -1.24 -12.11
C GLU A 80 -2.44 -1.08 -11.01
N HIS A 81 -1.49 -2.01 -10.87
CA HIS A 81 -0.34 -1.86 -9.97
C HIS A 81 0.46 -0.60 -10.29
N LYS A 82 0.81 -0.39 -11.56
CA LYS A 82 1.55 0.79 -12.01
C LYS A 82 0.83 2.09 -11.65
N LYS A 83 -0.47 2.19 -11.95
CA LYS A 83 -1.29 3.37 -11.60
C LYS A 83 -1.31 3.61 -10.10
N PHE A 84 -1.41 2.55 -9.30
CA PHE A 84 -1.41 2.67 -7.84
C PHE A 84 -0.06 3.19 -7.34
N ILE A 85 1.06 2.64 -7.84
CA ILE A 85 2.42 3.11 -7.49
C ILE A 85 2.59 4.58 -7.84
N GLU A 86 2.19 5.00 -9.05
CA GLU A 86 2.25 6.42 -9.46
C GLU A 86 1.47 7.33 -8.50
N LYS A 87 0.26 6.90 -8.07
CA LYS A 87 -0.58 7.66 -7.14
C LYS A 87 0.05 7.79 -5.75
N ILE A 88 0.64 6.73 -5.20
CA ILE A 88 1.26 6.78 -3.87
C ILE A 88 2.59 7.54 -3.88
N GLU A 89 3.34 7.51 -4.99
CA GLU A 89 4.54 8.33 -5.17
C GLU A 89 4.20 9.82 -5.24
N GLU A 90 3.15 10.18 -5.99
CA GLU A 90 2.63 11.54 -6.03
C GLU A 90 2.20 12.01 -4.64
N PHE A 91 1.43 11.18 -3.91
CA PHE A 91 1.05 11.47 -2.53
C PHE A 91 2.27 11.67 -1.61
N SER A 92 3.28 10.80 -1.70
CA SER A 92 4.52 10.92 -0.92
C SER A 92 5.26 12.23 -1.21
N LYS A 93 5.34 12.61 -2.49
CA LYS A 93 5.97 13.86 -2.94
C LYS A 93 5.20 15.08 -2.43
N ASP A 94 3.88 15.09 -2.57
CA ASP A 94 3.05 16.21 -2.13
C ASP A 94 3.04 16.37 -0.61
N PHE A 95 3.06 15.26 0.13
CA PHE A 95 3.25 15.26 1.57
C PHE A 95 4.63 15.84 1.95
N SER A 96 5.70 15.42 1.27
CA SER A 96 7.06 15.91 1.54
C SER A 96 7.20 17.42 1.26
N THR A 97 6.55 17.93 0.21
CA THR A 97 6.58 19.36 -0.17
C THR A 97 5.60 20.22 0.64
N GLY A 98 4.75 19.60 1.47
CA GLY A 98 3.76 20.32 2.29
C GLY A 98 2.56 20.85 1.49
N LYS A 99 2.38 20.41 0.24
CA LYS A 99 1.21 20.72 -0.59
C LYS A 99 -0.06 20.08 -0.06
N ILE A 100 0.06 18.91 0.56
CA ILE A 100 -1.04 18.22 1.23
C ILE A 100 -0.88 18.43 2.74
N GLY A 101 -1.82 19.17 3.35
CA GLY A 101 -2.05 19.13 4.79
C GLY A 101 -2.69 17.78 5.18
N LEU A 102 -2.77 17.45 6.47
CA LEU A 102 -3.36 16.20 7.01
C LEU A 102 -4.88 16.03 6.72
N SER A 103 -5.40 16.54 5.60
CA SER A 103 -6.75 16.26 5.13
C SER A 103 -6.75 14.95 4.35
N ILE A 104 -7.35 13.94 4.97
CA ILE A 104 -7.69 12.64 4.40
C ILE A 104 -8.56 12.84 3.16
N GLN A 105 -7.95 12.85 1.97
CA GLN A 105 -8.63 12.61 0.69
C GLN A 105 -7.89 11.51 -0.06
N VAL A 106 -7.69 10.39 0.61
CA VAL A 106 -7.30 9.13 -0.04
C VAL A 106 -8.14 8.01 0.58
N MET A 107 -9.45 8.15 0.45
CA MET A 107 -10.42 7.04 0.48
C MET A 107 -11.49 7.34 -0.56
#